data_AF-A0A7X8QTC0-F1
#
_entry.id   AF-A0A7X8QTC0-F1
#
_cell.length_a   1.000
_cell.length_b   1.000
_cell.length_c   1.000
_cell.angle_alpha   90.00
_cell.angle_beta   90.00
_cell.angle_gamma   90.00
#
_symmetry.space_group_name_H-M   'P 1'
#
loop_
_entity.id
_entity.type
_entity.pdbx_description
1 polymer ?
#
loop_
_entity_poly.entity_id
_entity_poly.type
_entity_poly.pdbx_seq_one_letter_code
_entity_poly.pdbx_strand_id
1 'polypeptide(L)'
;MAGLAEEFSLTVPAEESDDGIVVSSTAQRVILGGVNGRRALWRGIPLTTQLCYSRSDVRQMVTEAVVEYALRHPDEAVIYVCFADGANNFCECVECRKLRPSDWYVMLLNQIDQQLTAKGLPTRIAFSVYVDLLWAPVRERIHRPQRFLLIFSPYTRSYDVELWQELQKKIGDIAPFELNKLNFPTAPAENLTMLKEWREFFTGESLLFDYHLWQAYYGDPGQLGLAQTLHGDVAKLNKMGMAGFVSCQCQRISFPTNIYLEVLGRTLWTNSTTFESVAVKHFSQLYGDSGGEVMAYLQSVSTSLGRALLTMPHTPADKVGRARLAQLSSGWVEACSTPERLIKAVETGCREADPTAAAAWQILRHYFWFIGSFAEFHTFAWQGDARATQICDEIAVWL
;
A
#
# COMPACT_ATOMS: atom_id res chain seq x y z
N MET A 1 -19.09 21.98 -30.22
CA MET A 1 -19.32 22.20 -28.78
C MET A 1 -20.62 22.94 -28.43
N ALA A 2 -21.50 23.29 -29.40
CA ALA A 2 -22.70 24.09 -29.10
C ALA A 2 -24.05 23.32 -29.14
N GLY A 3 -24.05 21.99 -29.39
CA GLY A 3 -25.29 21.24 -29.66
C GLY A 3 -25.71 20.20 -28.61
N LEU A 4 -25.09 20.18 -27.42
CA LEU A 4 -25.37 19.18 -26.37
C LEU A 4 -25.72 19.81 -25.01
N ALA A 5 -25.88 21.14 -24.95
CA ALA A 5 -26.11 21.86 -23.70
C ALA A 5 -27.59 22.12 -23.36
N GLU A 6 -28.54 21.87 -24.28
CA GLU A 6 -29.93 22.30 -24.09
C GLU A 6 -30.90 21.26 -23.49
N GLU A 7 -30.52 19.99 -23.32
CA GLU A 7 -31.47 18.96 -22.81
C GLU A 7 -31.35 18.60 -21.31
N PHE A 8 -30.50 19.27 -20.53
CA PHE A 8 -30.37 19.00 -19.09
C PHE A 8 -30.32 20.27 -18.24
N SER A 9 -31.35 21.11 -18.36
CA SER A 9 -31.65 22.17 -17.39
C SER A 9 -32.57 21.63 -16.27
N LEU A 10 -32.04 20.68 -15.50
CA LEU A 10 -32.48 20.47 -14.11
C LEU A 10 -31.39 21.09 -13.25
N THR A 11 -31.74 22.06 -12.41
CA THR A 11 -30.85 22.57 -11.36
C THR A 11 -30.46 21.40 -10.46
N VAL A 12 -29.30 20.79 -10.74
CA VAL A 12 -28.76 19.74 -9.90
C VAL A 12 -28.08 20.43 -8.72
N PRO A 13 -28.45 20.12 -7.47
CA PRO A 13 -27.79 20.71 -6.30
C PRO A 13 -26.29 20.49 -6.38
N ALA A 14 -25.52 21.51 -5.98
CA ALA A 14 -24.08 21.36 -5.87
C ALA A 14 -23.74 20.23 -4.91
N GLU A 15 -22.87 19.31 -5.32
CA GLU A 15 -22.25 18.34 -4.41
C GLU A 15 -20.88 18.91 -4.03
N GLU A 16 -20.70 19.23 -2.76
CA GLU A 16 -19.41 19.61 -2.20
C GLU A 16 -18.73 18.37 -1.64
N SER A 17 -17.47 18.14 -2.01
CA SER A 17 -16.68 17.05 -1.47
C SER A 17 -16.18 17.35 -0.07
N ASP A 18 -15.72 16.32 0.64
CA ASP A 18 -15.01 16.47 1.91
C ASP A 18 -13.78 17.39 1.80
N ASP A 19 -13.16 17.48 0.61
CA ASP A 19 -12.02 18.37 0.33
C ASP A 19 -12.42 19.77 -0.21
N GLY A 20 -13.71 20.14 -0.14
CA GLY A 20 -14.21 21.45 -0.58
C GLY A 20 -14.32 21.64 -2.11
N ILE A 21 -14.18 20.58 -2.91
CA ILE A 21 -14.41 20.62 -4.36
C ILE A 21 -15.90 20.58 -4.62
N VAL A 22 -16.40 21.60 -5.31
CA VAL A 22 -17.82 21.72 -5.63
C VAL A 22 -18.10 21.25 -7.07
N VAL A 23 -18.85 20.17 -7.21
CA VAL A 23 -19.45 19.73 -8.47
C VAL A 23 -20.82 20.39 -8.61
N SER A 24 -20.85 21.55 -9.27
CA SER A 24 -22.03 22.43 -9.35
C SER A 24 -22.69 22.47 -10.72
N SER A 25 -22.03 21.98 -11.77
CA SER A 25 -22.56 22.04 -13.14
C SER A 25 -22.95 20.67 -13.70
N THR A 26 -24.00 20.66 -14.53
CA THR A 26 -24.39 19.49 -15.33
C THR A 26 -23.22 18.98 -16.18
N ALA A 27 -22.39 19.89 -16.73
CA ALA A 27 -21.22 19.54 -17.53
C ALA A 27 -20.19 18.71 -16.73
N GLN A 28 -19.90 19.08 -15.48
CA GLN A 28 -19.02 18.32 -14.60
C GLN A 28 -19.62 16.96 -14.23
N ARG A 29 -20.94 16.87 -14.02
CA ARG A 29 -21.59 15.59 -13.69
C ARG A 29 -21.59 14.60 -14.86
N VAL A 30 -21.65 15.10 -16.10
CA VAL A 30 -21.69 14.25 -17.30
C VAL A 30 -20.38 13.50 -17.53
N ILE A 31 -19.25 14.02 -17.05
CA ILE A 31 -17.93 13.37 -17.19
C ILE A 31 -17.67 12.30 -16.13
N LEU A 32 -18.33 12.38 -14.97
CA LEU A 32 -18.21 11.39 -13.89
C LEU A 32 -18.70 10.02 -14.33
N GLY A 33 -18.14 8.95 -13.78
CA GLY A 33 -18.64 7.60 -13.95
C GLY A 33 -20.08 7.46 -13.44
N GLY A 34 -20.90 6.68 -14.16
CA GLY A 34 -22.26 6.37 -13.75
C GLY A 34 -22.32 5.01 -13.07
N VAL A 35 -22.69 4.95 -11.79
CA VAL A 35 -22.81 3.70 -11.02
C VAL A 35 -24.24 3.59 -10.52
N ASN A 36 -24.89 2.43 -10.71
CA ASN A 36 -26.31 2.23 -10.36
C ASN A 36 -27.23 3.32 -10.95
N GLY A 37 -26.93 3.75 -12.17
CA GLY A 37 -27.70 4.79 -12.87
C GLY A 37 -27.46 6.23 -12.40
N ARG A 38 -26.56 6.47 -11.42
CA ARG A 38 -26.25 7.82 -10.90
C ARG A 38 -24.82 8.24 -11.26
N ARG A 39 -24.67 9.48 -11.75
CA ARG A 39 -23.37 10.16 -11.90
C ARG A 39 -23.19 11.18 -10.77
N ALA A 40 -22.36 10.83 -9.80
CA ALA A 40 -22.12 11.62 -8.59
C ALA A 40 -20.72 11.31 -8.05
N LEU A 41 -20.26 12.12 -7.10
CA LEU A 41 -19.02 11.81 -6.39
C LEU A 41 -19.16 10.50 -5.61
N TRP A 42 -18.22 9.60 -5.79
CA TRP A 42 -18.15 8.35 -5.05
C TRP A 42 -17.83 8.64 -3.60
N ARG A 43 -18.76 8.31 -2.70
CA ARG A 43 -18.68 8.64 -1.26
C ARG A 43 -18.43 10.13 -0.98
N GLY A 44 -18.76 11.02 -1.92
CA GLY A 44 -18.46 12.45 -1.79
C GLY A 44 -16.99 12.82 -2.03
N ILE A 45 -16.12 11.90 -2.47
CA ILE A 45 -14.67 12.14 -2.57
C ILE A 45 -14.21 12.11 -4.05
N PRO A 46 -13.79 13.25 -4.64
CA PRO A 46 -13.32 13.35 -6.01
C PRO A 46 -12.15 12.44 -6.34
N LEU A 47 -11.16 12.34 -5.43
CA LEU A 47 -9.98 11.49 -5.61
C LEU A 47 -10.34 10.02 -5.86
N THR A 48 -11.43 9.56 -5.24
CA THR A 48 -11.90 8.17 -5.37
C THR A 48 -12.94 7.99 -6.48
N THR A 49 -13.35 9.06 -7.17
CA THR A 49 -14.44 9.02 -8.16
C THR A 49 -13.94 8.75 -9.57
N GLN A 50 -14.35 7.62 -10.16
CA GLN A 50 -14.02 7.28 -11.54
C GLN A 50 -14.73 8.20 -12.54
N LEU A 51 -14.13 8.35 -13.73
CA LEU A 51 -14.72 9.08 -14.86
C LEU A 51 -15.30 8.14 -15.91
N CYS A 52 -16.09 8.69 -16.83
CA CYS A 52 -16.69 7.95 -17.94
C CYS A 52 -15.69 7.79 -19.10
N TYR A 53 -14.71 6.90 -18.94
CA TYR A 53 -13.61 6.72 -19.90
C TYR A 53 -14.03 6.15 -21.26
N SER A 54 -15.27 5.71 -21.46
CA SER A 54 -15.75 5.37 -22.81
C SER A 54 -15.86 6.59 -23.72
N ARG A 55 -16.05 7.78 -23.14
CA ARG A 55 -16.15 9.02 -23.91
C ARG A 55 -14.76 9.53 -24.30
N SER A 56 -14.59 9.84 -25.57
CA SER A 56 -13.32 10.35 -26.10
C SER A 56 -12.97 11.74 -25.56
N ASP A 57 -13.96 12.60 -25.31
CA ASP A 57 -13.75 13.93 -24.73
C ASP A 57 -13.21 13.85 -23.30
N VAL A 58 -13.69 12.92 -22.48
CA VAL A 58 -13.16 12.66 -21.13
C VAL A 58 -11.71 12.23 -21.18
N ARG A 59 -11.38 11.26 -22.04
CA ARG A 59 -9.97 10.83 -22.20
C ARG A 59 -9.08 11.94 -22.74
N GLN A 60 -9.60 12.77 -23.64
CA GLN A 60 -8.89 13.93 -24.17
C GLN A 60 -8.59 14.95 -23.06
N MET A 61 -9.56 15.28 -22.20
CA MET A 61 -9.35 16.20 -21.07
C MET A 61 -8.25 15.70 -20.12
N VAL A 62 -8.28 14.41 -19.75
CA VAL A 62 -7.23 13.82 -18.90
C VAL A 62 -5.88 13.84 -19.62
N THR A 63 -5.86 13.53 -20.92
CA THR A 63 -4.63 13.56 -21.72
C THR A 63 -4.02 14.96 -21.78
N GLU A 64 -4.84 15.97 -22.03
CA GLU A 64 -4.40 17.37 -22.09
C GLU A 64 -3.82 17.83 -20.75
N ALA A 65 -4.45 17.47 -19.63
CA ALA A 65 -3.94 17.79 -18.29
C ALA A 65 -2.56 17.16 -18.03
N VAL A 66 -2.35 15.89 -18.40
CA VAL A 66 -1.06 15.21 -18.24
C VAL A 66 0.01 15.84 -19.15
N VAL A 67 -0.33 16.14 -20.40
CA VAL A 67 0.59 16.76 -21.37
C VAL A 67 0.95 18.18 -20.96
N GLU A 68 -0.01 18.95 -20.45
CA GLU A 68 0.21 20.28 -19.91
C GLU A 68 1.15 20.25 -18.69
N TYR A 69 0.95 19.29 -17.79
CA TYR A 69 1.88 19.07 -16.68
C TYR A 69 3.29 18.77 -17.20
N ALA A 70 3.44 17.83 -18.13
CA ALA A 70 4.74 17.49 -18.72
C ALA A 70 5.45 18.69 -19.38
N LEU A 71 4.70 19.58 -20.04
CA LEU A 71 5.25 20.80 -20.64
C LEU A 71 5.76 21.80 -19.59
N ARG A 72 5.07 21.91 -18.45
CA ARG A 72 5.45 22.82 -17.36
C ARG A 72 6.58 22.27 -16.50
N HIS A 73 6.81 20.97 -16.55
CA HIS A 73 7.77 20.25 -15.72
C HIS A 73 8.73 19.40 -16.58
N PRO A 74 9.58 20.03 -17.44
CA PRO A 74 10.43 19.31 -18.39
C PRO A 74 11.52 18.45 -17.72
N ASP A 75 11.86 18.73 -16.45
CA ASP A 75 12.84 17.99 -15.67
C ASP A 75 12.27 16.68 -15.08
N GLU A 76 10.95 16.51 -15.09
CA GLU A 76 10.29 15.30 -14.62
C GLU A 76 10.40 14.19 -15.68
N ALA A 77 11.31 13.24 -15.43
CA ALA A 77 11.57 12.13 -16.34
C ALA A 77 10.37 11.16 -16.44
N VAL A 78 9.56 11.07 -15.39
CA VAL A 78 8.45 10.12 -15.26
C VAL A 78 7.23 10.81 -14.66
N ILE A 79 6.06 10.63 -15.26
CA ILE A 79 4.77 11.02 -14.66
C ILE A 79 4.00 9.76 -14.28
N TYR A 80 3.54 9.70 -13.03
CA TYR A 80 2.64 8.66 -12.57
C TYR A 80 1.19 9.02 -12.95
N VAL A 81 0.56 8.17 -13.75
CA VAL A 81 -0.83 8.31 -14.18
C VAL A 81 -1.61 7.16 -13.58
N CYS A 82 -2.66 7.41 -12.80
CA CYS A 82 -3.54 6.39 -12.25
C CYS A 82 -5.01 6.78 -12.43
N PHE A 83 -5.89 5.78 -12.35
CA PHE A 83 -7.31 6.02 -12.16
C PHE A 83 -7.60 6.41 -10.71
N ALA A 84 -8.86 6.73 -10.44
CA ALA A 84 -9.31 7.15 -9.13
C ALA A 84 -8.92 6.14 -8.04
N ASP A 85 -8.60 6.65 -6.85
CA ASP A 85 -8.18 5.88 -5.68
C ASP A 85 -9.40 5.26 -4.97
N GLY A 86 -10.18 4.50 -5.73
CA GLY A 86 -11.44 3.93 -5.30
C GLY A 86 -11.75 2.67 -6.08
N ALA A 87 -12.34 1.70 -5.39
CA ALA A 87 -12.75 0.43 -5.93
C ALA A 87 -14.26 0.38 -6.20
N ASN A 88 -14.65 -0.46 -7.16
CA ASN A 88 -16.03 -0.85 -7.41
C ASN A 88 -16.98 0.30 -7.74
N ASN A 89 -16.46 1.31 -8.45
CA ASN A 89 -17.22 2.48 -8.86
C ASN A 89 -16.92 2.94 -10.29
N PHE A 90 -16.43 2.02 -11.13
CA PHE A 90 -16.22 2.28 -12.54
C PHE A 90 -17.55 2.50 -13.27
N CYS A 91 -17.53 3.31 -14.32
CA CYS A 91 -18.75 3.66 -15.06
C CYS A 91 -19.44 2.43 -15.66
N GLU A 92 -20.75 2.32 -15.48
CA GLU A 92 -21.60 1.21 -15.93
C GLU A 92 -22.44 1.55 -17.16
N CYS A 93 -22.15 2.65 -17.86
CA CYS A 93 -22.86 2.98 -19.09
C CYS A 93 -22.69 1.88 -20.14
N VAL A 94 -23.60 1.83 -21.13
CA VAL A 94 -23.63 0.79 -22.17
C VAL A 94 -22.27 0.64 -22.87
N GLU A 95 -21.57 1.75 -23.10
CA GLU A 95 -20.25 1.71 -23.73
C GLU A 95 -19.17 1.20 -22.78
N CYS A 96 -19.09 1.71 -21.55
CA CYS A 96 -18.08 1.28 -20.57
C CYS A 96 -18.16 -0.23 -20.26
N ARG A 97 -19.36 -0.81 -20.27
CA ARG A 97 -19.58 -2.27 -20.08
C ARG A 97 -18.96 -3.16 -21.16
N LYS A 98 -18.59 -2.62 -22.32
CA LYS A 98 -18.07 -3.41 -23.46
C LYS A 98 -16.61 -3.85 -23.28
N LEU A 99 -15.86 -3.19 -22.40
CA LEU A 99 -14.42 -3.40 -22.18
C LEU A 99 -14.11 -3.45 -20.68
N ARG A 100 -12.95 -4.00 -20.29
CA ARG A 100 -12.50 -3.91 -18.90
C ARG A 100 -12.03 -2.48 -18.57
N PRO A 101 -12.04 -2.08 -17.29
CA PRO A 101 -11.40 -0.83 -16.85
C PRO A 101 -9.95 -0.70 -17.35
N SER A 102 -9.19 -1.80 -17.32
CA SER A 102 -7.81 -1.85 -17.82
C SER A 102 -7.69 -1.65 -19.34
N ASP A 103 -8.68 -2.04 -20.14
CA ASP A 103 -8.69 -1.73 -21.59
C ASP A 103 -8.86 -0.22 -21.80
N TRP A 104 -9.83 0.41 -21.13
CA TRP A 104 -10.03 1.86 -21.19
C TRP A 104 -8.80 2.64 -20.73
N TYR A 105 -8.12 2.11 -19.72
CA TYR A 105 -6.88 2.67 -19.20
C TYR A 105 -5.76 2.61 -20.23
N VAL A 106 -5.54 1.45 -20.88
CA VAL A 106 -4.55 1.31 -21.96
C VAL A 106 -4.85 2.25 -23.14
N MET A 107 -6.12 2.44 -23.50
CA MET A 107 -6.49 3.44 -24.53
C MET A 107 -6.06 4.85 -24.12
N LEU A 108 -6.34 5.25 -22.89
CA LEU A 108 -5.91 6.56 -22.37
C LEU A 108 -4.38 6.69 -22.36
N LEU A 109 -3.67 5.68 -21.88
CA LEU A 109 -2.21 5.66 -21.84
C LEU A 109 -1.59 5.82 -23.23
N ASN A 110 -2.13 5.11 -24.23
CA ASN A 110 -1.71 5.25 -25.63
C ASN A 110 -2.01 6.65 -26.21
N GLN A 111 -3.13 7.25 -25.83
CA GLN A 111 -3.47 8.63 -26.22
C GLN A 111 -2.49 9.64 -25.62
N ILE A 112 -2.09 9.46 -24.36
CA ILE A 112 -1.08 10.29 -23.70
C ILE A 112 0.28 10.14 -24.40
N ASP A 113 0.77 8.92 -24.64
CA ASP A 113 2.03 8.70 -25.36
C ASP A 113 2.03 9.36 -26.74
N GLN A 114 0.93 9.25 -27.48
CA GLN A 114 0.81 9.85 -28.80
C GLN A 114 0.99 11.37 -28.74
N GLN A 115 0.34 12.06 -27.79
CA GLN A 115 0.43 13.51 -27.66
C GLN A 115 1.79 13.97 -27.12
N LEU A 116 2.36 13.28 -26.12
CA LEU A 116 3.70 13.57 -25.63
C LEU A 116 4.73 13.44 -26.76
N THR A 117 4.63 12.36 -27.55
CA THR A 117 5.51 12.11 -28.69
C THR A 117 5.35 13.18 -29.78
N ALA A 118 4.12 13.58 -30.10
CA ALA A 118 3.87 14.64 -31.09
C ALA A 118 4.47 15.99 -30.67
N LYS A 119 4.62 16.24 -29.37
CA LYS A 119 5.26 17.43 -28.80
C LYS A 119 6.75 17.27 -28.52
N GLY A 120 7.35 16.12 -28.87
CA GLY A 120 8.78 15.86 -28.64
C GLY A 120 9.17 15.67 -27.17
N LEU A 121 8.21 15.36 -26.28
CA LEU A 121 8.47 15.21 -24.85
C LEU A 121 9.02 13.80 -24.56
N PRO A 122 10.22 13.69 -23.93
CA PRO A 122 10.83 12.39 -23.63
C PRO A 122 10.24 11.74 -22.38
N THR A 123 9.38 12.43 -21.62
CA THR A 123 8.76 11.96 -20.38
C THR A 123 8.17 10.55 -20.51
N ARG A 124 8.52 9.67 -19.58
CA ARG A 124 7.97 8.32 -19.46
C ARG A 124 6.71 8.32 -18.60
N ILE A 125 5.89 7.29 -18.73
CA ILE A 125 4.62 7.18 -18.01
C ILE A 125 4.67 5.96 -17.07
N ALA A 126 4.60 6.20 -15.77
CA ALA A 126 4.34 5.14 -14.81
C ALA A 126 2.84 4.91 -14.69
N PHE A 127 2.38 3.68 -14.91
CA PHE A 127 0.95 3.32 -14.85
C PHE A 127 0.71 2.22 -13.81
N SER A 128 -0.44 2.25 -13.15
CA SER A 128 -0.70 1.41 -11.99
C SER A 128 -1.51 0.15 -12.32
N VAL A 129 -1.09 -0.96 -11.73
CA VAL A 129 -1.86 -2.20 -11.59
C VAL A 129 -2.33 -2.26 -10.14
N TYR A 130 -3.48 -1.62 -9.90
CA TYR A 130 -4.05 -1.30 -8.58
C TYR A 130 -5.58 -1.31 -8.67
N VAL A 131 -6.27 -1.71 -7.60
CA VAL A 131 -7.75 -1.80 -7.53
C VAL A 131 -8.37 -2.48 -8.76
N ASP A 132 -9.31 -1.85 -9.45
CA ASP A 132 -9.97 -2.32 -10.68
C ASP A 132 -8.98 -2.66 -11.82
N LEU A 133 -7.77 -2.10 -11.78
CA LEU A 133 -6.72 -2.34 -12.76
C LEU A 133 -5.87 -3.57 -12.44
N LEU A 134 -6.12 -4.29 -11.33
CA LEU A 134 -5.46 -5.57 -11.05
C LEU A 134 -5.76 -6.63 -12.14
N TRP A 135 -6.97 -6.60 -12.71
CA TRP A 135 -7.33 -7.48 -13.82
C TRP A 135 -6.80 -6.93 -15.14
N ALA A 136 -5.96 -7.70 -15.82
CA ALA A 136 -5.32 -7.32 -17.08
C ALA A 136 -6.34 -6.96 -18.17
N PRO A 137 -5.96 -6.10 -19.14
CA PRO A 137 -6.80 -5.81 -20.30
C PRO A 137 -7.10 -7.09 -21.09
N VAL A 138 -8.13 -7.08 -21.94
CA VAL A 138 -8.43 -8.23 -22.81
C VAL A 138 -8.12 -7.89 -24.25
N ARG A 139 -8.49 -6.68 -24.68
CA ARG A 139 -8.46 -6.25 -26.08
C ARG A 139 -7.35 -5.27 -26.38
N GLU A 140 -7.17 -4.27 -25.53
CA GLU A 140 -6.25 -3.18 -25.79
C GLU A 140 -4.80 -3.59 -25.49
N ARG A 141 -3.84 -2.96 -26.18
CA ARG A 141 -2.40 -3.22 -26.03
C ARG A 141 -1.63 -1.92 -26.01
N ILE A 142 -0.56 -1.88 -25.22
CA ILE A 142 0.37 -0.74 -25.20
C ILE A 142 1.19 -0.74 -26.49
N HIS A 143 1.21 0.38 -27.21
CA HIS A 143 1.88 0.47 -28.51
C HIS A 143 3.40 0.62 -28.42
N ARG A 144 3.90 1.29 -27.38
CA ARG A 144 5.34 1.59 -27.19
C ARG A 144 5.79 1.24 -25.78
N PRO A 145 6.04 -0.03 -25.45
CA PRO A 145 6.33 -0.47 -24.07
C PRO A 145 7.45 0.32 -23.38
N GLN A 146 8.47 0.76 -24.12
CA GLN A 146 9.59 1.58 -23.62
C GLN A 146 9.17 2.94 -23.05
N ARG A 147 8.01 3.48 -23.47
CA ARG A 147 7.44 4.71 -22.92
C ARG A 147 6.98 4.52 -21.47
N PHE A 148 6.69 3.29 -21.07
CA PHE A 148 5.94 3.01 -19.86
C PHE A 148 6.78 2.31 -18.79
N LEU A 149 6.32 2.47 -17.55
CA LEU A 149 6.76 1.75 -16.35
C LEU A 149 5.50 1.16 -15.72
N LEU A 150 5.41 -0.17 -15.60
CA LEU A 150 4.30 -0.80 -14.89
C LEU A 150 4.56 -0.72 -13.38
N ILE A 151 3.61 -0.19 -12.62
CA ILE A 151 3.67 -0.12 -11.15
C ILE A 151 2.69 -1.17 -10.59
N PHE A 152 3.23 -2.29 -10.12
CA PHE A 152 2.41 -3.35 -9.54
C PHE A 152 2.15 -3.06 -8.06
N SER A 153 0.87 -2.90 -7.69
CA SER A 153 0.46 -2.43 -6.35
C SER A 153 -0.48 -3.43 -5.65
N PRO A 154 0.03 -4.53 -5.08
CA PRO A 154 -0.78 -5.57 -4.45
C PRO A 154 -1.25 -5.18 -3.03
N TYR A 155 -2.03 -4.10 -2.91
CA TYR A 155 -2.29 -3.43 -1.64
C TYR A 155 -2.99 -4.27 -0.56
N THR A 156 -3.79 -5.26 -0.95
CA THR A 156 -4.53 -6.16 -0.05
C THR A 156 -3.72 -7.36 0.41
N ARG A 157 -2.49 -7.56 -0.08
CA ARG A 157 -1.74 -8.77 0.23
C ARG A 157 -1.36 -8.85 1.71
N SER A 158 -1.24 -10.07 2.22
CA SER A 158 -0.57 -10.32 3.50
C SER A 158 0.95 -10.08 3.40
N TYR A 159 1.53 -9.64 4.51
CA TYR A 159 2.97 -9.46 4.72
C TYR A 159 3.55 -10.46 5.73
N ASP A 160 2.77 -11.51 6.06
CA ASP A 160 3.23 -12.61 6.91
C ASP A 160 4.24 -13.51 6.19
N VAL A 161 4.27 -13.42 4.85
CA VAL A 161 5.21 -14.15 3.99
C VAL A 161 5.78 -13.22 2.92
N GLU A 162 7.00 -13.51 2.50
CA GLU A 162 7.65 -12.85 1.37
C GLU A 162 6.90 -13.18 0.08
N LEU A 163 6.66 -12.16 -0.74
CA LEU A 163 6.07 -12.28 -2.08
C LEU A 163 6.86 -13.26 -2.94
N TRP A 164 8.20 -13.20 -2.87
CA TRP A 164 9.07 -14.09 -3.63
C TRP A 164 8.85 -15.58 -3.32
N GLN A 165 8.60 -15.93 -2.05
CA GLN A 165 8.38 -17.32 -1.66
C GLN A 165 7.07 -17.86 -2.26
N GLU A 166 6.06 -17.01 -2.39
CA GLU A 166 4.79 -17.38 -3.01
C GLU A 166 4.87 -17.51 -4.53
N LEU A 167 5.82 -16.84 -5.19
CA LEU A 167 6.02 -16.96 -6.64
C LEU A 167 6.40 -18.39 -7.07
N GLN A 168 7.05 -19.15 -6.17
CA GLN A 168 7.47 -20.52 -6.44
C GLN A 168 6.35 -21.54 -6.24
N LYS A 169 5.27 -21.14 -5.59
CA LYS A 169 4.11 -22.01 -5.37
C LYS A 169 3.21 -22.01 -6.59
N LYS A 170 2.27 -22.96 -6.63
CA LYS A 170 1.22 -22.93 -7.64
C LYS A 170 0.45 -21.61 -7.46
N ILE A 171 0.56 -20.77 -8.48
CA ILE A 171 -0.16 -19.50 -8.61
C ILE A 171 -1.66 -19.77 -8.37
N GLY A 172 -2.26 -18.99 -7.48
CA GLY A 172 -3.63 -19.20 -7.00
C GLY A 172 -4.67 -18.88 -8.06
N ASP A 173 -5.83 -19.54 -7.97
CA ASP A 173 -6.99 -19.17 -8.78
C ASP A 173 -7.50 -17.79 -8.31
N ILE A 174 -7.54 -16.82 -9.21
CA ILE A 174 -8.09 -15.49 -8.91
C ILE A 174 -9.58 -15.45 -9.20
N ALA A 175 -10.32 -14.65 -8.42
CA ALA A 175 -11.72 -14.38 -8.72
C ALA A 175 -11.86 -13.76 -10.12
N PRO A 176 -12.84 -14.20 -10.93
CA PRO A 176 -13.08 -13.60 -12.24
C PRO A 176 -13.48 -12.12 -12.08
N PHE A 177 -13.12 -11.32 -13.07
CA PHE A 177 -13.54 -9.92 -13.12
C PHE A 177 -15.07 -9.82 -13.26
N GLU A 178 -15.72 -9.15 -12.31
CA GLU A 178 -17.11 -8.67 -12.44
C GLU A 178 -17.14 -7.17 -12.13
N LEU A 179 -17.66 -6.38 -13.09
CA LEU A 179 -17.69 -4.92 -12.99
C LEU A 179 -18.38 -4.48 -11.69
N ASN A 180 -17.67 -3.65 -10.91
CA ASN A 180 -18.10 -3.11 -9.62
C ASN A 180 -18.45 -4.13 -8.53
N LYS A 181 -17.99 -5.37 -8.66
CA LYS A 181 -18.16 -6.44 -7.67
C LYS A 181 -16.86 -7.21 -7.46
N LEU A 182 -15.75 -6.50 -7.50
CA LEU A 182 -14.41 -7.04 -7.34
C LEU A 182 -14.21 -7.51 -5.91
N ASN A 183 -13.69 -8.73 -5.79
CA ASN A 183 -13.16 -9.28 -4.55
C ASN A 183 -11.62 -9.32 -4.66
N PHE A 184 -10.95 -8.60 -3.78
CA PHE A 184 -9.50 -8.40 -3.89
C PHE A 184 -8.73 -9.57 -3.27
N PRO A 185 -7.69 -10.07 -3.96
CA PRO A 185 -6.86 -11.15 -3.42
C PRO A 185 -6.06 -10.68 -2.21
N THR A 186 -6.06 -11.46 -1.14
CA THR A 186 -5.23 -11.20 0.05
C THR A 186 -4.02 -12.13 0.13
N ALA A 187 -4.08 -13.28 -0.55
CA ALA A 187 -2.98 -14.21 -0.62
C ALA A 187 -1.93 -13.70 -1.63
N PRO A 188 -0.65 -13.57 -1.25
CA PRO A 188 0.35 -13.04 -2.17
C PRO A 188 0.49 -13.87 -3.46
N ALA A 189 0.22 -15.18 -3.42
CA ALA A 189 0.18 -16.03 -4.60
C ALA A 189 -0.89 -15.62 -5.63
N GLU A 190 -2.06 -15.16 -5.18
CA GLU A 190 -3.14 -14.67 -6.05
C GLU A 190 -2.80 -13.30 -6.65
N ASN A 191 -2.19 -12.41 -5.86
CA ASN A 191 -1.65 -11.15 -6.38
C ASN A 191 -0.62 -11.41 -7.49
N LEU A 192 0.24 -12.41 -7.33
CA LEU A 192 1.21 -12.80 -8.35
C LEU A 192 0.57 -13.39 -9.61
N THR A 193 -0.60 -14.02 -9.51
CA THR A 193 -1.42 -14.39 -10.68
C THR A 193 -1.77 -13.15 -11.50
N MET A 194 -2.26 -12.09 -10.85
CA MET A 194 -2.65 -10.83 -11.51
C MET A 194 -1.45 -10.19 -12.22
N LEU A 195 -0.28 -10.17 -11.57
CA LEU A 195 0.96 -9.68 -12.19
C LEU A 195 1.34 -10.51 -13.42
N LYS A 196 1.23 -11.83 -13.34
CA LYS A 196 1.51 -12.72 -14.47
C LYS A 196 0.59 -12.41 -15.64
N GLU A 197 -0.72 -12.27 -15.40
CA GLU A 197 -1.67 -11.89 -16.46
C GLU A 197 -1.26 -10.58 -17.12
N TRP A 198 -0.93 -9.54 -16.35
CA TRP A 198 -0.44 -8.28 -16.91
C TRP A 198 0.83 -8.44 -17.75
N ARG A 199 1.73 -9.33 -17.37
CA ARG A 199 2.99 -9.60 -18.11
C ARG A 199 2.79 -10.30 -19.44
N GLU A 200 1.66 -10.96 -19.65
CA GLU A 200 1.29 -11.47 -20.98
C GLU A 200 0.97 -10.33 -21.96
N PHE A 201 0.63 -9.14 -21.44
CA PHE A 201 0.24 -7.95 -22.22
C PHE A 201 1.31 -6.87 -22.24
N PHE A 202 2.14 -6.79 -21.21
CA PHE A 202 3.18 -5.77 -21.05
C PHE A 202 4.50 -6.39 -20.60
N THR A 203 5.53 -6.24 -21.43
CA THR A 203 6.89 -6.79 -21.19
C THR A 203 7.93 -5.73 -20.90
N GLY A 204 7.51 -4.48 -20.67
CA GLY A 204 8.40 -3.38 -20.32
C GLY A 204 8.86 -3.42 -18.86
N GLU A 205 9.62 -2.40 -18.48
CA GLU A 205 10.10 -2.22 -17.11
C GLU A 205 8.94 -2.14 -16.11
N SER A 206 9.09 -2.82 -14.97
CA SER A 206 8.08 -2.91 -13.92
C SER A 206 8.69 -2.58 -12.55
N LEU A 207 7.97 -1.88 -11.70
CA LEU A 207 8.31 -1.60 -10.30
C LEU A 207 7.28 -2.25 -9.37
N LEU A 208 7.72 -2.69 -8.21
CA LEU A 208 6.83 -3.09 -7.13
C LEU A 208 6.50 -1.86 -6.28
N PHE A 209 5.23 -1.52 -6.11
CA PHE A 209 4.77 -0.52 -5.16
C PHE A 209 4.06 -1.24 -4.02
N ASP A 210 4.62 -1.18 -2.81
CA ASP A 210 4.15 -2.03 -1.71
C ASP A 210 3.96 -1.26 -0.39
N TYR A 211 3.18 -1.84 0.52
CA TYR A 211 2.61 -1.14 1.67
C TYR A 211 3.04 -1.72 3.03
N HIS A 212 4.24 -2.34 3.12
CA HIS A 212 4.78 -2.85 4.38
C HIS A 212 4.70 -1.80 5.49
N LEU A 213 4.99 -0.53 5.19
CA LEU A 213 5.09 0.53 6.19
C LEU A 213 3.83 1.41 6.32
N TRP A 214 2.68 0.90 5.86
CA TRP A 214 1.37 1.52 6.07
C TRP A 214 0.65 0.85 7.25
N GLN A 215 -0.29 -0.07 7.00
CA GLN A 215 -1.04 -0.77 8.06
C GLN A 215 -0.23 -1.91 8.69
N ALA A 216 0.53 -2.67 7.89
CA ALA A 216 1.25 -3.86 8.36
C ALA A 216 2.28 -3.54 9.46
N TYR A 217 2.88 -2.34 9.40
CA TYR A 217 3.78 -1.78 10.40
C TYR A 217 3.25 -1.84 11.83
N TYR A 218 1.96 -1.55 12.05
CA TYR A 218 1.37 -1.57 13.39
C TYR A 218 1.20 -2.99 13.93
N GLY A 219 1.28 -4.00 13.07
CA GLY A 219 1.20 -5.41 13.42
C GLY A 219 2.52 -6.01 13.91
N ASP A 220 3.62 -5.27 13.90
CA ASP A 220 4.90 -5.76 14.41
C ASP A 220 5.59 -4.71 15.28
N PRO A 221 5.21 -4.58 16.55
CA PRO A 221 5.76 -3.55 17.43
C PRO A 221 7.25 -3.77 17.77
N GLY A 222 7.81 -4.96 17.53
CA GLY A 222 9.25 -5.23 17.63
C GLY A 222 10.02 -4.93 16.33
N GLN A 223 9.31 -4.67 15.23
CA GLN A 223 9.78 -4.35 13.89
C GLN A 223 10.54 -5.43 13.10
N LEU A 224 11.18 -6.40 13.75
CA LEU A 224 12.14 -7.28 13.06
C LEU A 224 11.48 -8.33 12.16
N GLY A 225 10.28 -8.80 12.49
CA GLY A 225 9.57 -9.77 11.65
C GLY A 225 9.18 -9.16 10.30
N LEU A 226 8.55 -8.00 10.32
CA LEU A 226 8.17 -7.28 9.10
C LEU A 226 9.40 -6.75 8.35
N ALA A 227 10.47 -6.36 9.05
CA ALA A 227 11.71 -5.90 8.41
C ALA A 227 12.40 -7.05 7.66
N GLN A 228 12.29 -8.28 8.18
CA GLN A 228 12.76 -9.48 7.50
C GLN A 228 11.94 -9.76 6.23
N THR A 229 10.60 -9.71 6.30
CA THR A 229 9.76 -9.85 5.10
C THR A 229 10.11 -8.80 4.05
N LEU A 230 10.28 -7.53 4.47
CA LEU A 230 10.64 -6.43 3.60
C LEU A 230 12.01 -6.67 2.93
N HIS A 231 13.01 -7.12 3.69
CA HIS A 231 14.31 -7.50 3.14
C HIS A 231 14.16 -8.59 2.07
N GLY A 232 13.40 -9.65 2.36
CA GLY A 232 13.17 -10.76 1.46
C GLY A 232 12.54 -10.34 0.13
N ASP A 233 11.53 -9.47 0.19
CA ASP A 233 10.87 -8.94 -1.00
C ASP A 233 11.82 -8.07 -1.85
N VAL A 234 12.55 -7.16 -1.21
CA VAL A 234 13.45 -6.23 -1.90
C VAL A 234 14.67 -6.95 -2.47
N ALA A 235 15.26 -7.88 -1.73
CA ALA A 235 16.44 -8.64 -2.16
C ALA A 235 16.17 -9.51 -3.40
N LYS A 236 14.90 -9.77 -3.72
CA LYS A 236 14.47 -10.67 -4.80
C LYS A 236 13.76 -9.95 -5.94
N LEU A 237 13.70 -8.60 -5.96
CA LEU A 237 13.06 -7.81 -7.01
C LEU A 237 13.48 -8.24 -8.42
N ASN A 238 14.80 -8.32 -8.67
CA ASN A 238 15.32 -8.73 -9.98
C ASN A 238 14.88 -10.15 -10.37
N LYS A 239 14.78 -11.07 -9.39
CA LYS A 239 14.30 -12.44 -9.64
C LYS A 239 12.80 -12.46 -9.92
N MET A 240 12.05 -11.53 -9.34
CA MET A 240 10.65 -11.29 -9.65
C MET A 240 10.46 -10.53 -10.97
N GLY A 241 11.51 -10.13 -11.69
CA GLY A 241 11.41 -9.32 -12.90
C GLY A 241 10.99 -7.87 -12.63
N MET A 242 11.31 -7.33 -11.46
CA MET A 242 11.07 -5.94 -11.08
C MET A 242 12.38 -5.15 -11.12
N ALA A 243 12.33 -3.95 -11.68
CA ALA A 243 13.45 -3.02 -11.81
C ALA A 243 13.66 -2.14 -10.57
N GLY A 244 12.71 -2.15 -9.63
CA GLY A 244 12.80 -1.35 -8.41
C GLY A 244 11.59 -1.49 -7.52
N PHE A 245 11.60 -0.70 -6.44
CA PHE A 245 10.60 -0.69 -5.39
C PHE A 245 10.19 0.73 -5.06
N VAL A 246 8.90 0.95 -4.87
CA VAL A 246 8.32 2.17 -4.31
C VAL A 246 7.61 1.80 -3.03
N SER A 247 7.96 2.44 -1.94
CA SER A 247 7.39 2.13 -0.63
C SER A 247 6.29 3.13 -0.29
N CYS A 248 5.07 2.63 -0.07
CA CYS A 248 4.03 3.40 0.61
C CYS A 248 4.27 3.34 2.12
N GLN A 249 4.33 4.49 2.78
CA GLN A 249 4.78 4.59 4.17
C GLN A 249 3.98 5.63 4.95
N CYS A 250 3.74 5.35 6.22
CA CYS A 250 3.33 6.36 7.19
C CYS A 250 4.49 7.33 7.48
N GLN A 251 4.19 8.55 7.94
CA GLN A 251 5.23 9.54 8.28
C GLN A 251 6.06 9.19 9.52
N ARG A 252 5.58 8.28 10.39
CA ARG A 252 6.15 7.97 11.72
C ARG A 252 6.65 6.53 11.83
N ILE A 253 7.36 6.06 10.81
CA ILE A 253 7.87 4.67 10.72
C ILE A 253 9.18 4.42 11.48
N SER A 254 9.74 5.46 12.12
CA SER A 254 11.01 5.42 12.85
C SER A 254 10.90 4.94 14.30
N PHE A 255 9.72 4.48 14.74
CA PHE A 255 9.45 4.11 16.13
C PHE A 255 9.22 2.59 16.28
N PRO A 256 9.96 1.88 17.15
CA PRO A 256 11.05 2.36 18.00
C PRO A 256 12.38 2.61 17.28
N THR A 257 12.57 2.06 16.08
CA THR A 257 13.83 2.20 15.34
C THR A 257 13.62 2.48 13.86
N ASN A 258 14.71 2.80 13.17
CA ASN A 258 14.74 3.05 11.72
C ASN A 258 15.09 1.80 10.89
N ILE A 259 14.99 0.59 11.46
CA ILE A 259 15.43 -0.65 10.81
C ILE A 259 14.81 -0.85 9.43
N TYR A 260 13.54 -0.48 9.24
CA TYR A 260 12.87 -0.61 7.93
C TYR A 260 13.53 0.22 6.83
N LEU A 261 13.88 1.48 7.14
CA LEU A 261 14.55 2.35 6.17
C LEU A 261 15.98 1.91 5.92
N GLU A 262 16.67 1.39 6.94
CA GLU A 262 18.00 0.82 6.79
C GLU A 262 17.98 -0.42 5.87
N VAL A 263 17.00 -1.33 6.08
CA VAL A 263 16.76 -2.48 5.20
C VAL A 263 16.47 -2.02 3.77
N LEU A 264 15.50 -1.13 3.58
CA LEU A 264 15.15 -0.61 2.26
C LEU A 264 16.37 -0.02 1.54
N GLY A 265 17.07 0.92 2.18
CA GLY A 265 18.19 1.63 1.58
C GLY A 265 19.34 0.71 1.21
N ARG A 266 19.73 -0.20 2.12
CA ARG A 266 20.85 -1.13 1.86
C ARG A 266 20.50 -2.18 0.83
N THR A 267 19.31 -2.77 0.91
CA THR A 267 18.92 -3.87 0.03
C THR A 267 18.61 -3.39 -1.39
N LEU A 268 18.08 -2.17 -1.55
CA LEU A 268 17.93 -1.55 -2.87
C LEU A 268 19.28 -1.18 -3.50
N TRP A 269 20.27 -0.81 -2.69
CA TRP A 269 21.64 -0.57 -3.18
C TRP A 269 22.33 -1.86 -3.60
N THR A 270 22.17 -2.96 -2.83
CA THR A 270 22.75 -4.26 -3.16
C THR A 270 21.95 -5.43 -2.58
N ASN A 271 21.75 -6.46 -3.41
CA ASN A 271 21.08 -7.72 -3.01
C ASN A 271 22.02 -8.76 -2.40
N SER A 272 23.28 -8.40 -2.12
CA SER A 272 24.31 -9.29 -1.56
C SER A 272 24.29 -9.39 -0.03
N THR A 273 23.52 -8.54 0.65
CA THR A 273 23.44 -8.48 2.11
C THR A 273 22.34 -9.39 2.63
N THR A 274 22.59 -10.08 3.74
CA THR A 274 21.53 -10.81 4.46
C THR A 274 20.82 -9.88 5.44
N PHE A 275 19.58 -10.19 5.80
CA PHE A 275 18.82 -9.42 6.79
C PHE A 275 19.58 -9.31 8.12
N GLU A 276 20.15 -10.41 8.60
CA GLU A 276 20.87 -10.46 9.87
C GLU A 276 22.07 -9.52 9.86
N SER A 277 22.80 -9.47 8.74
CA SER A 277 23.96 -8.57 8.60
C SER A 277 23.55 -7.09 8.65
N VAL A 278 22.40 -6.75 8.06
CA VAL A 278 21.85 -5.39 8.08
C VAL A 278 21.38 -5.03 9.49
N ALA A 279 20.63 -5.92 10.14
CA ALA A 279 20.11 -5.72 11.50
C ALA A 279 21.25 -5.57 12.51
N VAL A 280 22.20 -6.51 12.56
CA VAL A 280 23.35 -6.43 13.49
C VAL A 280 24.11 -5.12 13.31
N LYS A 281 24.34 -4.70 12.06
CA LYS A 281 25.00 -3.42 11.78
C LYS A 281 24.17 -2.23 12.26
N HIS A 282 22.88 -2.21 11.97
CA HIS A 282 21.97 -1.14 12.39
C HIS A 282 22.01 -0.93 13.92
N PHE A 283 21.82 -2.00 14.67
CA PHE A 283 21.74 -1.93 16.13
C PHE A 283 23.10 -1.65 16.78
N SER A 284 24.20 -2.23 16.28
CA SER A 284 25.53 -1.92 16.81
C SER A 284 25.95 -0.47 16.53
N GLN A 285 25.54 0.12 15.40
CA GLN A 285 25.82 1.51 15.09
C GLN A 285 25.02 2.50 15.95
N LEU A 286 23.77 2.18 16.30
CA LEU A 286 22.92 3.06 17.12
C LEU A 286 23.17 2.92 18.62
N TYR A 287 23.48 1.70 19.08
CA TYR A 287 23.47 1.36 20.51
C TYR A 287 24.80 0.78 21.01
N GLY A 288 25.85 0.77 20.18
CA GLY A 288 27.17 0.27 20.54
C GLY A 288 27.14 -1.18 21.04
N ASP A 289 27.85 -1.44 22.14
CA ASP A 289 27.95 -2.77 22.77
C ASP A 289 26.60 -3.35 23.21
N SER A 290 25.60 -2.49 23.47
CA SER A 290 24.25 -2.92 23.86
C SER A 290 23.37 -3.26 22.66
N GLY A 291 23.82 -3.02 21.42
CA GLY A 291 23.01 -3.23 20.22
C GLY A 291 22.51 -4.66 20.05
N GLY A 292 23.33 -5.66 20.39
CA GLY A 292 22.91 -7.06 20.35
C GLY A 292 21.75 -7.36 21.30
N GLU A 293 21.75 -6.75 22.49
CA GLU A 293 20.70 -6.94 23.50
C GLU A 293 19.41 -6.23 23.10
N VAL A 294 19.51 -5.01 22.55
CA VAL A 294 18.34 -4.27 22.02
C VAL A 294 17.69 -5.05 20.88
N MET A 295 18.50 -5.54 19.93
CA MET A 295 18.01 -6.34 18.80
C MET A 295 17.31 -7.62 19.28
N ALA A 296 17.91 -8.34 20.24
CA ALA A 296 17.33 -9.57 20.79
C ALA A 296 16.00 -9.32 21.52
N TYR A 297 15.89 -8.22 22.27
CA TYR A 297 14.65 -7.84 22.91
C TYR A 297 13.55 -7.52 21.89
N LEU A 298 13.84 -6.69 20.89
CA LEU A 298 12.88 -6.35 19.84
C LEU A 298 12.46 -7.58 19.02
N GLN A 299 13.39 -8.51 18.75
CA GLN A 299 13.07 -9.79 18.14
C GLN A 299 12.08 -10.61 18.98
N SER A 300 12.29 -10.66 20.30
CA SER A 300 11.39 -11.35 21.23
C SER A 300 9.99 -10.74 21.21
N VAL A 301 9.90 -9.41 21.15
CA VAL A 301 8.61 -8.70 21.01
C VAL A 301 7.94 -9.05 19.68
N SER A 302 8.65 -8.98 18.55
CA SER A 302 8.12 -9.37 17.23
C SER A 302 7.58 -10.81 17.21
N THR A 303 8.28 -11.74 17.86
CA THR A 303 7.85 -13.14 17.94
C THR A 303 6.62 -13.32 18.86
N SER A 304 6.52 -12.53 19.93
CA SER A 304 5.47 -12.69 20.94
C SER A 304 4.18 -11.94 20.57
N LEU A 305 4.29 -10.79 19.87
CA LEU A 305 3.19 -9.90 19.47
C LEU A 305 3.21 -9.62 17.97
N GLY A 306 3.43 -10.66 17.16
CA GLY A 306 3.38 -10.54 15.70
C GLY A 306 1.96 -10.28 15.17
N ARG A 307 1.85 -9.82 13.92
CA ARG A 307 0.62 -9.33 13.31
C ARG A 307 -0.56 -10.30 13.38
N ALA A 308 -0.30 -11.57 13.09
CA ALA A 308 -1.31 -12.63 13.14
C ALA A 308 -1.93 -12.81 14.54
N LEU A 309 -1.25 -12.34 15.59
CA LEU A 309 -1.71 -12.42 16.98
C LEU A 309 -2.46 -11.15 17.42
N LEU A 310 -2.33 -10.04 16.69
CA LEU A 310 -2.98 -8.76 17.01
C LEU A 310 -4.32 -8.57 16.29
N THR A 311 -4.62 -9.41 15.30
CA THR A 311 -5.86 -9.32 14.52
C THR A 311 -6.97 -10.15 15.18
N MET A 312 -7.96 -9.48 15.78
CA MET A 312 -9.13 -10.16 16.36
C MET A 312 -9.94 -10.86 15.26
N PRO A 313 -10.37 -12.12 15.44
CA PRO A 313 -11.15 -12.77 14.41
C PRO A 313 -12.58 -12.21 14.38
N HIS A 314 -13.01 -11.79 13.19
CA HIS A 314 -14.25 -11.04 12.99
C HIS A 314 -15.53 -11.90 13.06
N THR A 315 -15.44 -13.23 12.97
CA THR A 315 -16.63 -14.10 12.95
C THR A 315 -16.83 -14.89 14.25
N PRO A 316 -18.07 -15.06 14.72
CA PRO A 316 -18.39 -15.88 15.91
C PRO A 316 -18.01 -17.35 15.77
N ALA A 317 -17.75 -17.85 14.56
CA ALA A 317 -17.33 -19.22 14.30
C ALA A 317 -15.86 -19.47 14.71
N ASP A 318 -15.05 -18.42 14.88
CA ASP A 318 -13.65 -18.53 15.28
C ASP A 318 -13.44 -18.47 16.81
N LYS A 319 -14.39 -19.03 17.57
CA LYS A 319 -14.26 -19.17 19.03
C LYS A 319 -13.00 -19.94 19.43
N VAL A 320 -12.57 -20.89 18.58
CA VAL A 320 -11.33 -21.66 18.78
C VAL A 320 -10.10 -20.78 18.62
N GLY A 321 -10.06 -19.89 17.62
CA GLY A 321 -9.01 -18.90 17.45
C GLY A 321 -8.94 -17.94 18.64
N ARG A 322 -10.09 -17.44 19.11
CA ARG A 322 -10.15 -16.56 20.31
C ARG A 322 -9.61 -17.26 21.57
N ALA A 323 -10.03 -18.49 21.86
CA ALA A 323 -9.57 -19.22 23.04
C ALA A 323 -8.05 -19.49 23.00
N ARG A 324 -7.52 -19.85 21.83
CA ARG A 324 -6.08 -20.04 21.62
C ARG A 324 -5.31 -18.73 21.83
N LEU A 325 -5.79 -17.62 21.26
CA LEU A 325 -5.12 -16.32 21.36
C LEU A 325 -5.22 -15.75 22.78
N ALA A 326 -6.32 -15.97 23.49
CA ALA A 326 -6.43 -15.70 24.92
C ALA A 326 -5.36 -16.44 25.72
N GLN A 327 -5.13 -17.73 25.44
CA GLN A 327 -4.07 -18.51 26.09
C GLN A 327 -2.67 -17.94 25.78
N LEU A 328 -2.37 -17.64 24.52
CA LEU A 328 -1.08 -17.06 24.10
C LEU A 328 -0.85 -15.68 24.73
N SER A 329 -1.91 -14.88 24.90
CA SER A 329 -1.84 -13.52 25.45
C SER A 329 -1.38 -13.45 26.90
N SER A 330 -1.45 -14.57 27.64
CA SER A 330 -1.01 -14.64 29.04
C SER A 330 0.48 -14.35 29.24
N GLY A 331 1.31 -14.63 28.23
CA GLY A 331 2.76 -14.40 28.28
C GLY A 331 3.23 -13.07 27.68
N TRP A 332 2.35 -12.27 27.10
CA TRP A 332 2.76 -11.08 26.34
C TRP A 332 3.33 -9.97 27.21
N VAL A 333 2.75 -9.75 28.39
CA VAL A 333 3.25 -8.77 29.35
C VAL A 333 4.67 -9.14 29.81
N GLU A 334 4.92 -10.42 30.08
CA GLU A 334 6.26 -10.91 30.44
C GLU A 334 7.23 -10.76 29.27
N ALA A 335 6.83 -11.16 28.06
CA ALA A 335 7.66 -11.04 26.86
C ALA A 335 8.02 -9.59 26.50
N CYS A 336 7.17 -8.63 26.87
CA CYS A 336 7.39 -7.20 26.67
C CYS A 336 8.06 -6.52 27.85
N SER A 337 8.23 -7.21 28.97
CA SER A 337 8.91 -6.64 30.13
C SER A 337 10.35 -6.32 29.78
N THR A 338 10.78 -5.10 30.08
CA THR A 338 12.15 -4.68 29.78
C THR A 338 13.11 -5.29 30.80
N PRO A 339 14.14 -6.05 30.37
CA PRO A 339 15.16 -6.56 31.28
C PRO A 339 15.89 -5.44 32.02
N GLU A 340 16.20 -5.64 33.31
CA GLU A 340 16.88 -4.63 34.15
C GLU A 340 18.19 -4.13 33.54
N ARG A 341 18.93 -5.01 32.85
CA ARG A 341 20.15 -4.65 32.14
C ARG A 341 19.92 -3.63 31.02
N LEU A 342 18.84 -3.79 30.24
CA LEU A 342 18.47 -2.84 29.19
C LEU A 342 17.95 -1.52 29.77
N ILE A 343 17.29 -1.54 30.93
CA ILE A 343 16.92 -0.30 31.64
C ILE A 343 18.18 0.52 31.97
N LYS A 344 19.21 -0.12 32.55
CA LYS A 344 20.49 0.54 32.86
C LYS A 344 21.23 1.03 31.60
N ALA A 345 21.19 0.24 30.53
CA ALA A 345 21.79 0.62 29.24
C ALA A 345 21.11 1.88 28.67
N VAL A 346 19.78 1.95 28.71
CA VAL A 346 19.01 3.12 28.26
C VAL A 346 19.33 4.37 29.10
N GLU A 347 19.43 4.25 30.43
CA GLU A 347 19.76 5.38 31.30
C GLU A 347 21.13 5.99 30.98
N THR A 348 22.10 5.13 30.66
CA THR A 348 23.44 5.53 30.23
C THR A 348 23.40 6.10 28.82
N GLY A 349 22.77 5.38 27.90
CA GLY A 349 22.68 5.73 26.48
C GLY A 349 21.96 7.04 26.20
N CYS A 350 20.95 7.40 27.00
CA CYS A 350 20.27 8.70 26.90
C CYS A 350 21.22 9.91 27.17
N ARG A 351 22.42 9.66 27.70
CA ARG A 351 23.44 10.66 28.02
C ARG A 351 24.67 10.57 27.11
N GLU A 352 24.59 9.81 26.02
CA GLU A 352 25.66 9.75 25.01
C GLU A 352 26.03 11.16 24.51
N ALA A 353 27.33 11.34 24.23
CA ALA A 353 27.83 12.62 23.73
C ALA A 353 27.35 12.91 22.29
N ASP A 354 27.15 11.86 21.49
CA ASP A 354 26.52 11.99 20.18
C ASP A 354 25.01 12.21 20.34
N PRO A 355 24.47 13.37 19.92
CA PRO A 355 23.04 13.65 20.05
C PRO A 355 22.15 12.66 19.27
N THR A 356 22.66 12.06 18.20
CA THR A 356 21.91 11.08 17.41
C THR A 356 21.74 9.78 18.18
N ALA A 357 22.83 9.24 18.71
CA ALA A 357 22.79 8.06 19.58
C ALA A 357 21.93 8.31 20.83
N ALA A 358 22.09 9.46 21.49
CA ALA A 358 21.28 9.82 22.65
C ALA A 358 19.78 9.88 22.33
N ALA A 359 19.40 10.44 21.17
CA ALA A 359 18.00 10.48 20.72
C ALA A 359 17.44 9.08 20.44
N ALA A 360 18.22 8.18 19.81
CA ALA A 360 17.82 6.79 19.59
C ALA A 360 17.52 6.08 20.92
N TRP A 361 18.38 6.26 21.93
CA TRP A 361 18.14 5.74 23.29
C TRP A 361 16.91 6.34 23.96
N GLN A 362 16.63 7.63 23.76
CA GLN A 362 15.43 8.28 24.31
C GLN A 362 14.14 7.75 23.67
N ILE A 363 14.15 7.51 22.35
CA ILE A 363 13.03 6.87 21.64
C ILE A 363 12.80 5.46 22.19
N LEU A 364 13.87 4.67 22.34
CA LEU A 364 13.79 3.31 22.89
C LEU A 364 13.26 3.30 24.34
N ARG A 365 13.64 4.30 25.15
CA ARG A 365 13.09 4.48 26.50
C ARG A 365 11.58 4.70 26.48
N HIS A 366 11.09 5.55 25.57
CA HIS A 366 9.66 5.78 25.42
C HIS A 366 8.93 4.52 24.93
N TYR A 367 9.57 3.79 24.03
CA TYR A 367 9.08 2.51 23.55
C TYR A 367 8.88 1.49 24.66
N PHE A 368 9.79 1.38 25.63
CA PHE A 368 9.62 0.44 26.76
C PHE A 368 8.35 0.69 27.59
N TRP A 369 7.99 1.96 27.81
CA TRP A 369 6.70 2.29 28.42
C TRP A 369 5.52 1.95 27.51
N PHE A 370 5.62 2.32 26.23
CA PHE A 370 4.58 2.06 25.24
C PHE A 370 4.30 0.56 25.11
N ILE A 371 5.33 -0.27 24.93
CA ILE A 371 5.17 -1.69 24.61
C ILE A 371 4.60 -2.47 25.80
N GLY A 372 4.94 -2.11 27.04
CA GLY A 372 4.30 -2.66 28.22
C GLY A 372 2.79 -2.36 28.24
N SER A 373 2.43 -1.09 28.02
CA SER A 373 1.02 -0.66 27.97
C SER A 373 0.25 -1.30 26.80
N PHE A 374 0.92 -1.44 25.64
CA PHE A 374 0.38 -2.07 24.44
C PHE A 374 0.10 -3.57 24.68
N ALA A 375 1.05 -4.28 25.28
CA ALA A 375 0.89 -5.68 25.65
C ALA A 375 -0.25 -5.88 26.64
N GLU A 376 -0.32 -5.07 27.71
CA GLU A 376 -1.42 -5.12 28.69
C GLU A 376 -2.79 -4.90 28.03
N PHE A 377 -2.91 -3.86 27.20
CA PHE A 377 -4.15 -3.56 26.47
C PHE A 377 -4.61 -4.75 25.63
N HIS A 378 -3.70 -5.30 24.82
CA HIS A 378 -4.04 -6.42 23.96
C HIS A 378 -4.32 -7.70 24.77
N THR A 379 -3.60 -7.98 25.85
CA THR A 379 -3.90 -9.08 26.76
C THR A 379 -5.32 -8.96 27.33
N PHE A 380 -5.74 -7.76 27.77
CA PHE A 380 -7.12 -7.56 28.23
C PHE A 380 -8.15 -7.78 27.12
N ALA A 381 -7.89 -7.29 25.91
CA ALA A 381 -8.79 -7.52 24.77
C ALA A 381 -8.98 -9.01 24.48
N TRP A 382 -7.89 -9.79 24.43
CA TRP A 382 -7.97 -11.23 24.18
C TRP A 382 -8.55 -12.04 25.33
N GLN A 383 -8.43 -11.56 26.57
CA GLN A 383 -9.07 -12.16 27.73
C GLN A 383 -10.56 -11.80 27.86
N GLY A 384 -11.10 -10.99 26.94
CA GLY A 384 -12.52 -10.66 26.87
C GLY A 384 -12.93 -9.47 27.73
N ASP A 385 -12.00 -8.57 28.08
CA ASP A 385 -12.38 -7.27 28.63
C ASP A 385 -13.25 -6.53 27.61
N ALA A 386 -14.43 -6.09 28.04
CA ALA A 386 -15.44 -5.53 27.16
C ALA A 386 -15.00 -4.22 26.50
N ARG A 387 -14.30 -3.36 27.25
CA ARG A 387 -13.86 -2.06 26.74
C ARG A 387 -12.68 -2.22 25.79
N ALA A 388 -11.70 -3.03 26.14
CA ALA A 388 -10.55 -3.29 25.29
C ALA A 388 -10.98 -3.99 23.98
N THR A 389 -11.90 -4.96 24.06
CA THR A 389 -12.47 -5.63 22.89
C THR A 389 -13.19 -4.65 21.97
N GLN A 390 -14.04 -3.77 22.53
CA GLN A 390 -14.74 -2.75 21.74
C GLN A 390 -13.75 -1.85 21.00
N ILE A 391 -12.70 -1.38 21.66
CA ILE A 391 -11.68 -0.53 21.03
C ILE A 391 -10.94 -1.30 19.92
N CYS A 392 -10.59 -2.57 20.14
CA CYS A 392 -9.99 -3.40 19.10
C CYS A 392 -10.92 -3.56 17.89
N ASP A 393 -12.22 -3.80 18.11
CA ASP A 393 -13.21 -3.92 17.03
C ASP A 393 -13.36 -2.59 16.26
N GLU A 394 -13.33 -1.44 16.95
CA GLU A 394 -13.35 -0.11 16.32
C GLU A 394 -12.11 0.15 15.48
N ILE A 395 -10.93 -0.25 15.96
CA ILE A 395 -9.65 -0.11 15.23
C ILE A 395 -9.59 -1.08 14.04
N ALA A 396 -10.09 -2.30 14.19
CA ALA A 396 -10.04 -3.33 13.15
C ALA A 396 -10.93 -3.01 11.94
N VAL A 397 -11.79 -2.01 12.00
CA VAL A 397 -12.49 -1.46 10.81
C VAL A 397 -11.53 -0.68 9.90
N TRP A 398 -10.40 -0.21 10.45
CA TRP A 398 -9.40 0.62 9.75
C TRP A 398 -8.10 -0.11 9.43
N LEU A 399 -7.91 -1.34 9.94
CA LEU A 399 -6.79 -2.25 9.66
C LEU A 399 -7.23 -3.37 8.73
#